data_AF-A0A7R9AIF2-F1
#
_entry.id   AF-A0A7R9AIF2-F1
#
_cell.length_a   1.000
_cell.length_b   1.000
_cell.length_c   1.000
_cell.angle_alpha   90.00
_cell.angle_beta   90.00
_cell.angle_gamma   90.00
#
_symmetry.space_group_name_H-M   'P 1'
#
loop_
_entity.id
_entity.type
_entity.pdbx_description
1 polymer ?
#
loop_
_entity_poly.entity_id
_entity_poly.type
_entity_poly.pdbx_seq_one_letter_code
_entity_poly.pdbx_strand_id
1 'polypeptide(L)'
;MTFQKICFGHKIKSLVDFLISSHPIAVTLREHVVFKIVPMLNPDGAFLGNYRTNVMGMDLNRQWTEPSQWAHPTVFSAKNLISDIDEDKNADLDFVIDLHAHTSLLGAFVYGNIYDDVYRYERHIVFPKMLSQVAEDYNANNCVYNRDPQKVNCARSVSQPRLSRQVLEFSAVLFSPQTRITARSGRDEGFLYSGEV
;
A
#
# COMPACT_ATOMS: atom_id res chain seq x y z
N MET A 1 -4.84 16.73 7.99
CA MET A 1 -5.15 15.28 8.12
C MET A 1 -5.96 14.75 6.95
N THR A 2 -7.07 15.39 6.56
CA THR A 2 -7.76 15.18 5.25
C THR A 2 -6.78 15.20 4.09
N PHE A 3 -5.80 16.09 4.17
CA PHE A 3 -4.70 16.25 3.23
C PHE A 3 -3.90 14.97 2.95
N GLN A 4 -3.54 14.18 3.97
CA GLN A 4 -2.72 12.97 3.79
C GLN A 4 -3.49 11.86 3.05
N LYS A 5 -4.80 11.75 3.31
CA LYS A 5 -5.70 10.81 2.60
C LYS A 5 -5.96 11.24 1.16
N ILE A 6 -6.15 12.54 0.93
CA ILE A 6 -6.30 13.12 -0.41
C ILE A 6 -5.02 12.88 -1.22
N CYS A 7 -3.86 13.25 -0.69
CA CYS A 7 -2.56 13.02 -1.35
C CYS A 7 -2.36 11.54 -1.69
N PHE A 8 -2.73 10.64 -0.78
CA PHE A 8 -2.62 9.21 -1.03
C PHE A 8 -3.60 8.71 -2.10
N GLY A 9 -4.84 9.19 -2.10
CA GLY A 9 -5.81 8.91 -3.17
C GLY A 9 -5.31 9.39 -4.53
N HIS A 10 -4.68 10.57 -4.60
CA HIS A 10 -4.02 11.05 -5.82
C HIS A 10 -2.87 10.15 -6.26
N LYS A 11 -2.06 9.63 -5.33
CA LYS A 11 -0.96 8.70 -5.67
C LYS A 11 -1.47 7.40 -6.27
N ILE A 12 -2.52 6.81 -5.70
CA ILE A 12 -3.15 5.63 -6.28
C ILE A 12 -3.72 5.94 -7.66
N LYS A 13 -4.37 7.10 -7.82
CA LYS A 13 -4.86 7.55 -9.13
C LYS A 13 -3.71 7.66 -10.15
N SER A 14 -2.61 8.34 -9.80
CA SER A 14 -1.46 8.49 -10.68
C SER A 14 -0.81 7.16 -11.05
N LEU A 15 -0.74 6.22 -10.10
CA LEU A 15 -0.28 4.86 -10.37
C LEU A 15 -1.18 4.16 -11.39
N VAL A 16 -2.50 4.22 -11.20
CA VAL A 16 -3.46 3.62 -12.13
C VAL A 16 -3.39 4.28 -13.49
N ASP A 17 -3.35 5.62 -13.56
CA ASP A 17 -3.23 6.39 -14.80
C ASP A 17 -1.96 6.00 -15.58
N PHE A 18 -0.82 5.85 -14.89
CA PHE A 18 0.42 5.36 -15.48
C PHE A 18 0.24 3.92 -16.01
N LEU A 19 -0.32 3.03 -15.17
CA LEU A 19 -0.53 1.63 -15.52
C LEU A 19 -1.53 1.40 -16.64
N ILE A 20 -2.38 2.36 -17.01
CA ILE A 20 -3.26 2.25 -18.19
C ILE A 20 -2.74 3.03 -19.40
N SER A 21 -1.71 3.85 -19.23
CA SER A 21 -1.14 4.65 -20.29
C SER A 21 -0.45 3.81 -21.37
N SER A 22 -0.16 4.44 -22.50
CA SER A 22 0.63 3.88 -23.61
C SER A 22 2.15 3.96 -23.35
N HIS A 23 2.59 4.28 -22.14
CA HIS A 23 4.01 4.33 -21.82
C HIS A 23 4.65 2.94 -22.01
N PRO A 24 5.81 2.81 -22.68
CA PRO A 24 6.41 1.50 -22.98
C PRO A 24 6.59 0.60 -21.75
N ILE A 25 7.07 1.18 -20.63
CA ILE A 25 7.20 0.46 -19.35
C ILE A 25 5.84 -0.06 -18.87
N ALA A 26 4.77 0.74 -18.96
CA ALA A 26 3.45 0.32 -18.51
C ALA A 26 2.86 -0.79 -19.39
N VAL A 27 3.12 -0.74 -20.70
CA VAL A 27 2.75 -1.82 -21.64
C VAL A 27 3.47 -3.12 -21.26
N THR A 28 4.80 -3.08 -21.12
CA THR A 28 5.59 -4.26 -20.72
C THR A 28 5.15 -4.81 -19.37
N LEU A 29 4.84 -3.95 -18.39
CA LEU A 29 4.33 -4.40 -17.09
C LEU A 29 2.98 -5.13 -17.24
N ARG A 30 2.06 -4.64 -18.05
CA ARG A 30 0.76 -5.30 -18.27
C ARG A 30 0.87 -6.62 -19.05
N GLU A 31 1.91 -6.79 -19.85
CA GLU A 31 2.18 -8.05 -20.58
C GLU A 31 2.70 -9.16 -19.66
N HIS A 32 3.36 -8.80 -18.54
CA HIS A 32 4.03 -9.77 -17.66
C HIS A 32 3.38 -9.88 -16.27
N VAL A 33 2.61 -8.88 -15.85
CA VAL A 33 2.08 -8.78 -14.48
C VAL A 33 0.62 -8.37 -14.49
N VAL A 34 -0.18 -9.08 -13.70
CA VAL A 34 -1.58 -8.74 -13.44
C VAL A 34 -1.67 -7.92 -12.15
N PHE A 35 -2.12 -6.66 -12.26
CA PHE A 35 -2.29 -5.78 -11.11
C PHE A 35 -3.72 -5.92 -10.54
N LYS A 36 -3.81 -6.28 -9.25
CA LYS A 36 -5.06 -6.23 -8.48
C LYS A 36 -4.95 -5.08 -7.48
N ILE A 37 -5.71 -4.00 -7.71
CA ILE A 37 -5.59 -2.75 -6.94
C ILE A 37 -6.87 -2.51 -6.15
N VAL A 38 -6.76 -2.40 -4.83
CA VAL A 38 -7.82 -1.92 -3.94
C VAL A 38 -7.54 -0.44 -3.65
N PRO A 39 -8.26 0.51 -4.27
CA PRO A 39 -7.86 1.91 -4.23
C PRO A 39 -8.04 2.56 -2.86
N MET A 40 -8.99 2.05 -2.06
CA MET A 40 -9.26 2.57 -0.72
C MET A 40 -9.85 1.48 0.17
N LEU A 41 -9.16 1.19 1.29
CA LEU A 41 -9.61 0.18 2.26
C LEU A 41 -10.59 0.75 3.31
N ASN A 42 -10.62 2.07 3.50
CA ASN A 42 -11.45 2.74 4.51
C ASN A 42 -12.24 3.92 3.91
N PRO A 43 -13.22 3.65 3.02
CA PRO A 43 -14.05 4.70 2.42
C PRO A 43 -14.87 5.46 3.47
N ASP A 44 -15.49 4.76 4.42
CA ASP A 44 -16.34 5.38 5.45
C ASP A 44 -15.55 6.33 6.36
N GLY A 45 -14.39 5.87 6.84
CA GLY A 45 -13.50 6.71 7.64
C GLY A 45 -12.88 7.84 6.84
N ALA A 46 -12.77 7.75 5.52
CA ALA A 46 -12.37 8.87 4.68
C ALA A 46 -13.49 9.90 4.54
N PHE A 47 -14.72 9.46 4.24
CA PHE A 47 -15.90 10.30 4.11
C PHE A 47 -16.20 11.08 5.41
N LEU A 48 -16.10 10.43 6.56
CA LEU A 48 -16.32 11.04 7.88
C LEU A 48 -15.15 11.91 8.38
N GLY A 49 -14.04 11.97 7.65
CA GLY A 49 -12.86 12.72 8.07
C GLY A 49 -12.06 12.07 9.20
N ASN A 50 -12.36 10.81 9.56
CA ASN A 50 -11.53 10.04 10.49
C ASN A 50 -10.12 9.94 9.93
N TYR A 51 -9.11 9.90 10.79
CA TYR A 51 -7.73 9.81 10.33
C TYR A 51 -7.26 8.37 10.14
N ARG A 52 -7.41 7.53 11.16
CA ARG A 52 -6.84 6.18 11.22
C ARG A 52 -7.88 5.08 11.28
N THR A 53 -9.07 5.39 11.79
CA THR A 53 -10.08 4.42 12.17
C THR A 53 -11.24 4.36 11.18
N ASN A 54 -11.95 3.23 11.15
CA ASN A 54 -13.26 3.13 10.50
C ASN A 54 -14.33 3.89 11.32
N VAL A 55 -15.59 3.82 10.89
CA VAL A 55 -16.73 4.45 11.59
C VAL A 55 -16.91 3.95 13.02
N MET A 56 -16.50 2.71 13.30
CA MET A 56 -16.56 2.08 14.62
C MET A 56 -15.35 2.40 15.52
N GLY A 57 -14.44 3.29 15.08
CA GLY A 57 -13.27 3.67 15.87
C GLY A 57 -12.12 2.65 15.85
N MET A 58 -12.14 1.66 14.94
CA MET A 58 -11.14 0.60 14.86
C MET A 58 -10.09 0.86 13.78
N ASP A 59 -8.82 0.62 14.09
CA ASP A 59 -7.71 0.68 13.14
C ASP A 59 -7.70 -0.57 12.26
N LEU A 60 -8.12 -0.43 10.99
CA LEU A 60 -8.22 -1.54 10.04
C LEU A 60 -6.88 -2.28 9.83
N ASN A 61 -5.75 -1.58 9.93
CA ASN A 61 -4.42 -2.21 9.79
C ASN A 61 -3.97 -2.92 11.09
N ARG A 62 -4.91 -3.24 11.98
CA ARG A 62 -4.72 -4.14 13.15
C ARG A 62 -5.71 -5.29 13.17
N GLN A 63 -6.51 -5.45 12.10
CA GLN A 63 -7.63 -6.37 12.06
C GLN A 63 -7.45 -7.47 11.01
N TRP A 64 -6.22 -7.69 10.54
CA TRP A 64 -5.98 -8.65 9.47
C TRP A 64 -6.05 -10.11 9.94
N THR A 65 -5.75 -10.40 11.21
CA THR A 65 -5.67 -11.78 11.75
C THR A 65 -7.02 -12.48 11.70
N GLU A 66 -8.04 -11.86 12.28
CA GLU A 66 -9.42 -12.34 12.28
C GLU A 66 -10.38 -11.19 12.00
N PRO A 67 -10.46 -10.72 10.73
CA PRO A 67 -11.38 -9.65 10.39
C PRO A 67 -12.82 -10.16 10.52
N SER A 68 -13.69 -9.34 11.10
CA SER A 68 -15.13 -9.60 11.16
C SER A 68 -15.77 -9.11 9.86
N GLN A 69 -16.60 -9.94 9.23
CA GLN A 69 -17.37 -9.53 8.05
C GLN A 69 -18.31 -8.35 8.36
N TRP A 70 -18.78 -8.24 9.60
CA TRP A 70 -19.66 -7.15 10.02
C TRP A 70 -18.87 -5.90 10.41
N ALA A 71 -17.80 -6.05 11.20
CA ALA A 71 -17.09 -4.91 11.78
C ALA A 71 -15.95 -4.39 10.87
N HIS A 72 -15.38 -5.25 10.03
CA HIS A 72 -14.23 -5.00 9.14
C HIS A 72 -14.49 -5.52 7.71
N PRO A 73 -15.62 -5.21 7.07
CA PRO A 73 -16.02 -5.81 5.80
C PRO A 73 -14.98 -5.64 4.69
N THR A 74 -14.28 -4.50 4.64
CA THR A 74 -13.27 -4.21 3.63
C THR A 74 -12.00 -5.04 3.81
N VAL A 75 -11.52 -5.18 5.05
CA VAL A 75 -10.36 -6.03 5.39
C VAL A 75 -10.70 -7.50 5.16
N PHE A 76 -11.90 -7.93 5.59
CA PHE A 76 -12.37 -9.30 5.36
C PHE A 76 -12.39 -9.65 3.88
N SER A 77 -12.98 -8.79 3.04
CA SER A 77 -13.08 -9.02 1.61
C SER A 77 -11.72 -8.96 0.91
N ALA A 78 -10.85 -8.02 1.29
CA ALA A 78 -9.49 -7.94 0.74
C ALA A 78 -8.65 -9.16 1.11
N LYS A 79 -8.76 -9.66 2.34
CA LYS A 79 -8.09 -10.89 2.77
C LYS A 79 -8.56 -12.10 1.98
N ASN A 80 -9.87 -12.26 1.78
CA ASN A 80 -10.41 -13.36 0.98
C ASN A 80 -9.96 -13.27 -0.47
N LEU A 81 -9.98 -12.08 -1.09
CA LEU A 81 -9.46 -11.89 -2.44
C LEU A 81 -8.00 -12.33 -2.57
N ILE A 82 -7.15 -11.98 -1.59
CA ILE A 82 -5.74 -12.37 -1.58
C ILE A 82 -5.60 -13.90 -1.46
N SER A 83 -6.38 -14.53 -0.57
CA SER A 83 -6.39 -15.99 -0.42
C SER A 83 -6.90 -16.70 -1.67
N ASP A 84 -7.97 -16.21 -2.29
CA ASP A 84 -8.54 -16.79 -3.52
C ASP A 84 -7.53 -16.77 -4.67
N ILE A 85 -6.72 -15.70 -4.76
CA ILE A 85 -5.66 -15.59 -5.78
C ILE A 85 -4.50 -16.54 -5.48
N ASP A 86 -4.06 -16.65 -4.23
CA ASP A 86 -2.95 -17.54 -3.83
C ASP A 86 -3.32 -19.03 -3.96
N GLU A 87 -4.61 -19.37 -3.83
CA GLU A 87 -5.12 -20.73 -4.01
C GLU A 87 -5.36 -21.11 -5.49
N ASP A 88 -5.46 -20.13 -6.40
CA ASP A 88 -5.65 -20.38 -7.83
C ASP A 88 -4.36 -20.91 -8.47
N LYS A 89 -4.38 -22.18 -8.88
CA LYS A 89 -3.22 -22.84 -9.52
C LYS A 89 -2.82 -22.23 -10.87
N ASN A 90 -3.65 -21.38 -11.46
CA ASN A 90 -3.35 -20.70 -12.72
C ASN A 90 -2.78 -19.28 -12.51
N ALA A 91 -2.67 -18.83 -11.25
CA ALA A 91 -2.16 -17.50 -10.91
C ALA A 91 -1.11 -17.61 -9.80
N ASP A 92 0.08 -17.04 -10.04
CA ASP A 92 1.11 -16.95 -9.02
C ASP A 92 1.04 -15.58 -8.33
N LEU A 93 0.80 -15.57 -7.01
CA LEU A 93 0.80 -14.34 -6.22
C LEU A 93 2.22 -14.01 -5.74
N ASP A 94 2.93 -13.14 -6.46
CA ASP A 94 4.30 -12.76 -6.06
C ASP A 94 4.34 -11.70 -4.95
N PHE A 95 3.48 -10.68 -5.03
CA PHE A 95 3.58 -9.47 -4.19
C PHE A 95 2.25 -9.07 -3.58
N VAL A 96 2.28 -8.75 -2.28
CA VAL A 96 1.24 -7.99 -1.61
C VAL A 96 1.86 -6.71 -1.06
N ILE A 97 1.44 -5.57 -1.60
CA ILE A 97 1.99 -4.26 -1.24
C ILE A 97 0.90 -3.41 -0.59
N ASP A 98 1.13 -3.11 0.69
CA ASP A 98 0.31 -2.23 1.50
C ASP A 98 0.88 -0.82 1.46
N LEU A 99 0.27 0.07 0.67
CA LEU A 99 0.74 1.42 0.46
C LEU A 99 0.24 2.35 1.58
N HIS A 100 1.15 3.12 2.20
CA HIS A 100 0.85 4.05 3.30
C HIS A 100 1.51 5.41 3.11
N ALA A 101 1.07 6.38 3.92
CA ALA A 101 1.80 7.61 4.16
C ALA A 101 2.22 7.66 5.64
N HIS A 102 3.45 8.09 5.91
CA HIS A 102 3.93 8.31 7.27
C HIS A 102 3.73 9.77 7.68
N THR A 103 3.45 10.02 8.96
CA THR A 103 3.18 11.39 9.46
C THR A 103 4.43 12.22 9.65
N SER A 104 5.54 11.58 10.01
CA SER A 104 6.72 12.27 10.56
C SER A 104 7.99 12.04 9.75
N LEU A 105 7.98 11.08 8.83
CA LEU A 105 9.16 10.66 8.07
C LEU A 105 8.90 10.98 6.60
N LEU A 106 9.90 11.54 5.96
CA LEU A 106 9.88 11.94 4.56
C LEU A 106 10.63 10.92 3.70
N GLY A 107 10.32 10.91 2.41
CA GLY A 107 10.89 10.03 1.41
C GLY A 107 10.05 8.78 1.16
N ALA A 108 10.50 8.00 0.18
CA ALA A 108 10.00 6.67 -0.10
C ALA A 108 10.79 5.64 0.71
N PHE A 109 10.13 4.74 1.42
CA PHE A 109 10.80 3.68 2.16
C PHE A 109 9.89 2.48 2.36
N VAL A 110 10.49 1.33 2.63
CA VAL A 110 9.78 0.06 2.72
C VAL A 110 9.91 -0.52 4.13
N TYR A 111 8.79 -1.00 4.64
CA TYR A 111 8.76 -1.90 5.77
C TYR A 111 8.50 -3.33 5.28
N GLY A 112 9.44 -4.20 5.58
CA GLY A 112 9.38 -5.62 5.24
C GLY A 112 9.44 -6.50 6.49
N ASN A 113 9.40 -7.81 6.27
CA ASN A 113 9.57 -8.80 7.32
C ASN A 113 10.93 -9.47 7.23
N ILE A 114 11.30 -10.18 8.30
CA ILE A 114 12.41 -11.13 8.27
C ILE A 114 11.85 -12.54 8.07
N TYR A 115 12.38 -13.22 7.07
CA TYR A 115 12.06 -14.61 6.75
C TYR A 115 13.24 -15.50 7.14
N ASP A 116 12.93 -16.65 7.74
CA ASP A 116 13.94 -17.65 8.10
C ASP A 116 14.39 -18.46 6.85
N ASP A 117 13.54 -18.50 5.82
CA ASP A 117 13.87 -19.10 4.53
C ASP A 117 14.76 -18.17 3.70
N VAL A 118 15.95 -18.65 3.33
CA VAL A 118 16.98 -17.87 2.64
C VAL A 118 16.49 -17.39 1.28
N TYR A 119 15.83 -18.25 0.51
CA TYR A 119 15.34 -17.90 -0.84
C TYR A 119 14.26 -16.81 -0.77
N ARG A 120 13.33 -16.92 0.17
CA ARG A 120 12.31 -15.89 0.40
C ARG A 120 12.93 -14.59 0.87
N TYR A 121 13.92 -14.64 1.76
CA TYR A 121 14.65 -13.46 2.22
C TYR A 121 15.36 -12.75 1.06
N GLU A 122 16.09 -13.49 0.23
CA GLU A 122 16.79 -12.93 -0.94
C GLU A 122 15.81 -12.27 -1.91
N ARG A 123 14.69 -12.93 -2.24
CA ARG A 123 13.64 -12.34 -3.09
C ARG A 123 13.03 -11.09 -2.46
N HIS A 124 12.83 -11.09 -1.14
CA HIS A 124 12.23 -9.97 -0.41
C HIS A 124 13.06 -8.69 -0.48
N ILE A 125 14.39 -8.78 -0.51
CA ILE A 125 15.26 -7.58 -0.55
C ILE A 125 15.43 -7.01 -1.96
N VAL A 126 15.12 -7.76 -3.02
CA VAL A 126 15.30 -7.29 -4.41
C VAL A 126 14.40 -6.10 -4.71
N PHE A 127 13.12 -6.15 -4.33
CA PHE A 127 12.18 -5.07 -4.64
C PHE A 127 12.59 -3.72 -4.00
N PRO A 128 12.87 -3.63 -2.69
CA PRO A 128 13.38 -2.39 -2.09
C PRO A 128 14.70 -1.92 -2.71
N LYS A 129 15.57 -2.85 -3.12
CA LYS A 129 16.83 -2.49 -3.78
C LYS A 129 16.59 -1.87 -5.16
N MET A 130 15.69 -2.44 -5.96
CA MET A 130 15.30 -1.84 -7.25
C MET A 130 14.62 -0.49 -7.04
N LEU A 131 13.74 -0.37 -6.05
CA LEU A 131 13.08 0.90 -5.71
C LEU A 131 14.12 1.98 -5.37
N SER A 132 15.19 1.63 -4.63
CA SER A 132 16.26 2.57 -4.29
C SER A 132 17.06 3.11 -5.48
N GLN A 133 17.03 2.41 -6.62
CA GLN A 133 17.72 2.82 -7.84
C GLN A 133 16.85 3.71 -8.74
N VAL A 134 15.52 3.59 -8.61
CA VAL A 134 14.56 4.29 -9.46
C VAL A 134 13.94 5.50 -8.76
N ALA A 135 13.68 5.41 -7.46
CA ALA A 135 13.08 6.48 -6.68
C ALA A 135 14.16 7.39 -6.08
N GLU A 136 14.26 8.62 -6.60
CA GLU A 136 15.21 9.63 -6.11
C GLU A 136 15.00 9.99 -4.63
N ASP A 137 13.76 9.92 -4.15
CA ASP A 137 13.38 10.21 -2.77
C ASP A 137 13.46 8.99 -1.84
N TYR A 138 14.06 7.87 -2.30
CA TYR A 138 14.20 6.67 -1.50
C TYR A 138 15.13 6.88 -0.30
N ASN A 139 14.64 6.58 0.90
CA ASN A 139 15.38 6.71 2.14
C ASN A 139 15.58 5.34 2.81
N ALA A 140 16.75 4.75 2.57
CA ALA A 140 17.14 3.47 3.14
C ALA A 140 17.20 3.48 4.68
N ASN A 141 17.53 4.61 5.30
CA ASN A 141 17.64 4.72 6.76
C ASN A 141 16.29 4.59 7.48
N ASN A 142 15.19 4.86 6.76
CA ASN A 142 13.83 4.71 7.28
C ASN A 142 13.25 3.31 7.05
N CYS A 143 13.94 2.46 6.28
CA CYS A 143 13.48 1.11 6.02
C CYS A 143 13.63 0.23 7.26
N VAL A 144 12.65 -0.63 7.51
CA VAL A 144 12.67 -1.55 8.66
C VAL A 144 12.28 -2.94 8.17
N TYR A 145 13.14 -3.91 8.49
CA TYR A 145 12.91 -5.33 8.24
C TYR A 145 12.93 -6.02 9.60
N ASN A 146 11.77 -6.39 10.13
CA ASN A 146 11.69 -7.00 11.46
C ASN A 146 10.47 -7.93 11.59
N ARG A 147 10.45 -8.71 12.68
CA ARG A 147 9.28 -9.47 13.14
C ARG A 147 8.72 -8.79 14.40
N ASP A 148 8.11 -7.62 14.23
CA ASP A 148 7.55 -6.83 15.33
C ASP A 148 6.25 -7.47 15.88
N PRO A 149 6.22 -7.89 17.16
CA PRO A 149 5.03 -8.48 17.77
C PRO A 149 3.79 -7.56 17.72
N GLN A 150 3.97 -6.24 17.74
CA GLN A 150 2.87 -5.28 17.67
C GLN A 150 2.28 -5.15 16.26
N LYS A 151 2.96 -5.71 15.26
CA LYS A 151 2.58 -5.66 13.86
C LYS A 151 2.03 -6.98 13.34
N VAL A 152 1.96 -8.00 14.20
CA VAL A 152 1.44 -9.32 13.88
C VAL A 152 0.06 -9.26 13.25
N ASN A 153 -0.79 -8.28 13.61
CA ASN A 153 -2.14 -8.13 13.08
C ASN A 153 -2.28 -7.12 11.91
N CYS A 154 -1.16 -6.70 11.31
CA CYS A 154 -1.14 -5.79 10.15
C CYS A 154 -1.14 -6.56 8.82
N ALA A 155 -1.50 -5.88 7.73
CA ALA A 155 -1.47 -6.44 6.37
C ALA A 155 -0.12 -7.09 6.06
N ARG A 156 0.97 -6.42 6.45
CA ARG A 156 2.34 -6.90 6.21
C ARG A 156 2.73 -8.14 6.98
N SER A 157 2.01 -8.58 8.03
CA SER A 157 2.48 -9.68 8.90
C SER A 157 1.53 -10.87 8.98
N VAL A 158 0.23 -10.66 8.72
CA VAL A 158 -0.78 -11.69 8.96
C VAL A 158 -0.85 -12.74 7.88
N SER A 159 -0.51 -12.40 6.66
CA SER A 159 -0.50 -13.34 5.54
C SER A 159 0.34 -14.59 5.80
N GLN A 160 1.32 -14.50 6.70
CA GLN A 160 2.41 -15.46 6.83
C GLN A 160 2.06 -16.89 7.30
N PRO A 161 0.94 -17.20 7.97
CA PRO A 161 0.57 -18.59 8.23
C PRO A 161 -0.25 -19.23 7.10
N ARG A 162 -0.90 -18.45 6.22
CA ARG A 162 -1.88 -18.97 5.26
C ARG A 162 -1.51 -18.80 3.80
N LEU A 163 -0.77 -17.75 3.44
CA LEU A 163 -0.29 -17.61 2.07
C LEU A 163 0.87 -18.55 1.80
N SER A 164 0.98 -18.97 0.54
CA SER A 164 2.08 -19.78 0.07
C SER A 164 3.42 -19.16 0.50
N ARG A 165 4.42 -20.01 0.77
CA ARG A 165 5.74 -19.57 1.24
C ARG A 165 6.48 -18.64 0.26
N GLN A 166 5.91 -18.38 -0.91
CA GLN A 166 6.52 -17.60 -1.98
C GLN A 166 6.06 -16.13 -2.00
N VAL A 167 4.90 -15.80 -1.40
CA VAL A 167 4.34 -14.44 -1.44
C VAL A 167 5.20 -13.45 -0.65
N LEU A 168 5.45 -12.26 -1.21
CA LEU A 168 6.25 -11.21 -0.56
C LEU A 168 5.39 -10.06 -0.01
N GLU A 169 5.35 -10.02 1.32
CA GLU A 169 4.81 -9.02 2.27
C GLU A 169 5.51 -7.65 2.33
N PHE A 170 4.97 -6.55 1.78
CA PHE A 170 5.54 -5.21 2.01
C PHE A 170 4.50 -4.19 2.50
N SER A 171 4.90 -3.31 3.42
CA SER A 171 4.28 -1.99 3.55
C SER A 171 5.21 -0.93 2.97
N ALA A 172 4.81 -0.28 1.89
CA ALA A 172 5.59 0.79 1.27
C ALA A 172 5.02 2.16 1.63
N VAL A 173 5.88 3.04 2.12
CA VAL A 173 5.54 4.45 2.38
C VAL A 173 6.02 5.26 1.20
N LEU A 174 5.11 6.00 0.57
CA LEU A 174 5.42 6.89 -0.53
C LEU A 174 5.07 8.31 -0.12
N PHE A 175 6.03 9.09 0.38
CA PHE A 175 5.82 10.51 0.68
C PHE A 175 7.00 11.36 0.22
N SER A 176 6.81 12.12 -0.86
CA SER A 176 7.82 13.06 -1.38
C SER A 176 7.57 14.46 -0.81
N PRO A 177 8.61 15.18 -0.36
CA PRO A 177 8.50 16.59 0.02
C PRO A 177 8.15 17.53 -1.15
N GLN A 178 8.39 17.12 -2.41
CA GLN A 178 8.08 17.94 -3.59
C GLN A 178 6.57 18.08 -3.83
N THR A 179 5.74 17.15 -3.35
CA THR A 179 4.29 17.20 -3.51
C THR A 179 3.62 18.07 -2.44
N ARG A 180 3.91 19.38 -2.39
CA ARG A 180 3.09 20.35 -1.66
C ARG A 180 1.80 20.62 -2.43
N ILE A 181 0.81 19.74 -2.31
CA ILE A 181 -0.56 20.14 -2.65
C ILE A 181 -0.94 21.25 -1.64
N THR A 182 -1.31 22.44 -2.07
CA THR A 182 -1.84 23.46 -1.14
C THR A 182 -3.34 23.51 -1.35
N ALA A 183 -4.11 23.03 -0.37
CA ALA A 183 -5.55 23.25 -0.35
C ALA A 183 -5.80 24.71 0.03
N ARG A 184 -6.00 25.58 -0.97
CA ARG A 184 -6.60 26.89 -0.74
C ARG A 184 -8.12 26.69 -0.64
N SER A 185 -8.71 27.02 0.51
CA SER A 185 -10.16 27.09 0.64
C SER A 185 -10.67 28.33 -0.11
N GLY A 186 -11.00 28.17 -1.39
CA GLY A 186 -11.87 29.12 -2.08
C GLY A 186 -13.30 28.83 -1.67
N ARG A 187 -13.95 29.78 -0.98
CA ARG A 187 -15.41 29.77 -0.88
C ARG A 187 -15.92 30.09 -2.29
N ASP A 188 -16.78 29.23 -2.81
CA ASP A 188 -17.70 29.44 -3.95
C ASP A 188 -17.29 29.06 -5.39
N GLU A 189 -16.15 28.43 -5.64
CA GLU A 189 -15.88 27.78 -6.95
C GLU A 189 -15.14 26.45 -6.71
N GLY A 190 -15.44 25.42 -7.51
CA GLY A 190 -14.93 24.06 -7.35
C GLY A 190 -13.41 23.99 -7.14
N PHE A 191 -12.96 22.96 -6.43
CA PHE A 191 -11.56 22.72 -6.11
C PHE A 191 -10.67 22.69 -7.37
N LEU A 192 -10.09 23.84 -7.73
CA LEU A 192 -9.08 23.97 -8.76
C LEU A 192 -7.71 23.72 -8.13
N TYR A 193 -7.06 22.63 -8.53
CA TYR A 193 -5.70 22.30 -8.13
C TYR A 193 -4.79 22.32 -9.37
N SER A 194 -3.93 23.32 -9.47
CA SER A 194 -2.82 23.37 -10.42
C SER A 194 -1.62 22.62 -9.83
N GLY A 195 -1.17 21.55 -10.48
CA GLY A 195 0.14 20.96 -10.24
C GLY A 195 1.12 21.57 -11.24
N GLU A 196 2.23 22.13 -10.75
CA GLU A 196 3.42 22.33 -11.59
C GLU A 196 4.26 21.05 -11.52
N VAL A 197 4.66 20.56 -12.69
CA VAL A 197 5.47 19.34 -12.91
C VAL A 197 6.90 19.58 -12.44
#